data_AF-A0A1V0B836-F1
#
_entry.id   AF-A0A1V0B836-F1
#
_cell.length_a   1.000
_cell.length_b   1.000
_cell.length_c   1.000
_cell.angle_alpha   90.00
_cell.angle_beta   90.00
_cell.angle_gamma   90.00
#
_symmetry.space_group_name_H-M   'P 1'
#
loop_
_entity.id
_entity.type
_entity.pdbx_description
1 polymer ?
#
loop_
_entity_poly.entity_id
_entity_poly.type
_entity_poly.pdbx_seq_one_letter_code
_entity_poly.pdbx_strand_id
1 'polypeptide(L)'
;MSTTRKPALIEAVMFFSERGICSEMLYPEFEALLDGMVSHPEYIDETVEAVFLQINARLHVRAAVFFTIDFDQNGYINRLWNLPLRSLAEKAGRGPDMGGGPIRLVCLGFNQNPEYRPLLWKPGQRGGRSDLMHVKEAVTRNTLGILGEDEEALAVIATERLQIAAEEGWYGKNTDPLIERPEPEPAPPPSPSVDDETPKLKQQLKAFALQVAELQAQLREQEENQQRALAAMQSRHAEHLGVVQGELLDVKKELEQQQKLNLSLKRDLARFQSRNTSDPG
;
A
#
# COMPACT_ATOMS: atom_id res chain seq x y z
N MET A 1 -20.12 21.69 14.56
CA MET A 1 -20.11 21.17 13.17
C MET A 1 -19.04 20.09 13.10
N SER A 2 -19.41 18.85 13.45
CA SER A 2 -18.48 17.73 13.48
C SER A 2 -18.09 17.38 12.05
N THR A 3 -16.87 17.74 11.65
CA THR A 3 -16.29 17.30 10.39
C THR A 3 -15.97 15.82 10.52
N THR A 4 -16.92 14.97 10.15
CA THR A 4 -16.72 13.53 10.03
C THR A 4 -15.61 13.32 8.99
N ARG A 5 -14.37 13.10 9.44
CA ARG A 5 -13.25 12.76 8.55
C ARG A 5 -13.64 11.47 7.81
N LYS A 6 -13.75 11.56 6.48
CA LYS A 6 -13.96 10.40 5.63
C LYS A 6 -12.74 9.49 5.82
N PRO A 7 -12.93 8.18 6.12
CA PRO A 7 -11.79 7.28 6.24
C PRO A 7 -10.96 7.35 4.97
N ALA A 8 -9.64 7.40 5.10
CA ALA A 8 -8.73 7.36 3.95
C ALA A 8 -8.90 6.00 3.26
N LEU A 9 -9.58 5.99 2.12
CA LEU A 9 -9.75 4.80 1.30
C LEU A 9 -8.77 4.88 0.14
N ILE A 10 -8.01 3.81 -0.04
CA ILE A 10 -7.08 3.66 -1.15
C ILE A 10 -7.86 3.12 -2.34
N GLU A 11 -7.65 3.75 -3.48
CA GLU A 11 -8.34 3.44 -4.73
C GLU A 11 -7.42 2.65 -5.65
N ALA A 12 -7.90 1.51 -6.12
CA ALA A 12 -7.13 0.60 -6.98
C ALA A 12 -8.00 0.02 -8.09
N VAL A 13 -7.35 -0.37 -9.18
CA VAL A 13 -7.98 -1.09 -10.31
C VAL A 13 -7.26 -2.41 -10.50
N MET A 14 -8.03 -3.48 -10.67
CA MET A 14 -7.51 -4.82 -10.94
C MET A 14 -8.12 -5.34 -12.24
N PHE A 15 -7.27 -5.93 -13.09
CA PHE A 15 -7.65 -6.55 -14.36
C PHE A 15 -7.80 -8.07 -14.20
N PHE A 16 -8.84 -8.62 -14.82
CA PHE A 16 -9.11 -10.05 -14.83
C PHE A 16 -8.65 -10.71 -16.13
N SER A 17 -8.23 -11.95 -15.99
CA SER A 17 -7.99 -12.92 -17.04
C SER A 17 -8.84 -14.17 -16.81
N GLU A 18 -8.73 -15.17 -17.69
CA GLU A 18 -9.40 -16.46 -17.52
C GLU A 18 -9.02 -17.19 -16.22
N ARG A 19 -7.80 -16.98 -15.71
CA ARG A 19 -7.25 -17.67 -14.53
C ARG A 19 -7.35 -16.89 -13.23
N GLY A 20 -7.88 -15.67 -13.27
CA GLY A 20 -7.95 -14.77 -12.11
C GLY A 20 -7.35 -13.40 -12.42
N ILE A 21 -6.87 -12.70 -11.40
CA ILE A 21 -6.33 -11.34 -11.52
C ILE A 21 -4.92 -11.38 -12.13
N CYS A 22 -4.73 -10.69 -13.26
CA CYS A 22 -3.47 -10.67 -14.00
C CYS A 22 -2.63 -9.41 -13.72
N SER A 23 -3.29 -8.27 -13.50
CA SER A 23 -2.62 -7.00 -13.24
C SER A 23 -3.38 -6.20 -12.17
N GLU A 24 -2.63 -5.53 -11.32
CA GLU A 24 -3.12 -4.74 -10.19
C GLU A 24 -2.40 -3.39 -10.25
N MET A 25 -3.13 -2.27 -10.23
CA MET A 25 -2.56 -0.93 -10.27
C MET A 25 -3.34 0.05 -9.38
N LEU A 26 -2.68 1.13 -8.94
CA LEU A 26 -3.35 2.19 -8.20
C LEU A 26 -4.22 3.04 -9.14
N TYR A 27 -5.26 3.67 -8.60
CA TYR A 27 -6.15 4.50 -9.42
C TYR A 27 -5.45 5.63 -10.19
N PRO A 28 -4.45 6.35 -9.63
CA PRO A 28 -3.68 7.35 -10.40
C PRO A 28 -2.89 6.75 -11.57
N GLU A 29 -2.42 5.51 -11.46
CA GLU A 29 -1.74 4.80 -12.56
C GLU A 29 -2.74 4.46 -13.67
N PHE A 30 -3.95 4.05 -13.28
CA PHE A 30 -5.04 3.84 -14.22
C PHE A 30 -5.50 5.15 -14.90
N GLU A 31 -5.52 6.29 -14.19
CA GLU A 31 -5.80 7.60 -14.80
C GLU A 31 -4.75 7.96 -15.87
N ALA A 32 -3.47 7.69 -15.61
CA ALA A 32 -2.42 7.88 -16.61
C ALA A 32 -2.59 6.98 -17.86
N LEU A 33 -3.15 5.77 -17.67
CA LEU A 33 -3.50 4.87 -18.77
C LEU A 33 -4.68 5.42 -19.59
N LEU A 34 -5.69 6.00 -18.94
CA LEU A 34 -6.83 6.67 -19.60
C LEU A 34 -6.41 7.92 -20.38
N ASP A 35 -5.44 8.68 -19.86
CA ASP A 35 -4.87 9.84 -20.53
C ASP A 35 -3.98 9.46 -21.73
N GLY A 36 -3.70 8.17 -21.92
CA GLY A 36 -2.86 7.64 -22.99
C GLY A 36 -1.37 7.95 -22.81
N MET A 37 -0.93 8.20 -21.56
CA MET A 37 0.50 8.42 -21.26
C MET A 37 1.30 7.12 -21.26
N VAL A 38 0.63 5.99 -21.02
CA VAL A 38 1.20 4.64 -20.97
C VAL A 38 0.36 3.75 -21.90
N SER A 39 1.01 2.84 -22.62
CA SER A 39 0.33 1.79 -23.40
C SER A 39 0.49 0.44 -22.72
N HIS A 40 -0.54 -0.41 -22.82
CA HIS A 40 -0.50 -1.79 -22.39
C HIS A 40 -0.48 -2.73 -23.61
N PRO A 41 0.71 -3.13 -24.09
CA PRO A 41 0.82 -3.99 -25.27
C PRO A 41 0.31 -5.42 -25.04
N GLU A 42 0.08 -5.80 -23.79
CA GLU A 42 -0.44 -7.12 -23.43
C GLU A 42 -1.93 -7.30 -23.78
N TYR A 43 -2.67 -6.21 -23.95
CA TYR A 43 -4.13 -6.22 -24.16
C TYR A 43 -4.55 -5.63 -25.51
N ILE A 44 -3.71 -5.75 -26.54
CA ILE A 44 -3.99 -5.15 -27.86
C ILE A 44 -5.24 -5.80 -28.49
N ASP A 45 -6.17 -4.95 -28.96
CA ASP A 45 -7.42 -5.37 -29.61
C ASP A 45 -8.28 -6.32 -28.76
N GLU A 46 -8.19 -6.20 -27.43
CA GLU A 46 -8.92 -7.02 -26.47
C GLU A 46 -9.84 -6.18 -25.57
N THR A 47 -11.04 -6.70 -25.29
CA THR A 47 -11.92 -6.19 -24.23
C THR A 47 -11.55 -6.87 -22.93
N VAL A 48 -11.00 -6.12 -21.98
CA VAL A 48 -10.58 -6.63 -20.68
C VAL A 48 -11.63 -6.31 -19.63
N GLU A 49 -11.89 -7.28 -18.76
CA GLU A 49 -12.74 -7.13 -17.59
C GLU A 49 -11.91 -6.60 -16.41
N ALA A 50 -12.35 -5.52 -15.80
CA ALA A 50 -11.68 -4.88 -14.69
C ALA A 50 -12.62 -4.63 -13.51
N VAL A 51 -12.03 -4.38 -12.35
CA VAL A 51 -12.74 -3.95 -11.14
C VAL A 51 -12.04 -2.76 -10.51
N PHE A 52 -12.83 -1.73 -10.19
CA PHE A 52 -12.41 -0.61 -9.37
C PHE A 52 -12.75 -0.90 -7.91
N LEU A 53 -11.79 -0.70 -7.01
CA LEU A 53 -11.88 -1.05 -5.60
C LEU A 53 -11.56 0.15 -4.72
N GLN A 54 -12.31 0.28 -3.63
CA GLN A 54 -11.94 1.14 -2.51
C GLN A 54 -11.55 0.27 -1.32
N ILE A 55 -10.31 0.35 -0.90
CA ILE A 55 -9.70 -0.51 0.10
C ILE A 55 -9.39 0.33 1.34
N ASN A 56 -9.75 -0.17 2.53
CA ASN A 56 -9.39 0.47 3.79
C ASN A 56 -7.94 0.13 4.18
N ALA A 57 -7.32 0.91 5.07
CA ALA A 57 -5.98 0.67 5.62
C ALA A 57 -5.78 -0.76 6.18
N ARG A 58 -6.85 -1.41 6.65
CA ARG A 58 -6.86 -2.81 7.12
C ARG A 58 -6.98 -3.86 6.01
N LEU A 59 -6.72 -3.51 4.74
CA LEU A 59 -6.88 -4.40 3.57
C LEU A 59 -8.29 -4.99 3.42
N HIS A 60 -9.31 -4.23 3.82
CA HIS A 60 -10.72 -4.62 3.64
C HIS A 60 -11.33 -3.82 2.50
N VAL A 61 -11.95 -4.51 1.54
CA VAL A 61 -12.68 -3.86 0.44
C VAL A 61 -13.97 -3.23 0.96
N ARG A 62 -14.16 -1.95 0.70
CA ARG A 62 -15.36 -1.17 1.05
C ARG A 62 -16.30 -0.99 -0.13
N ALA A 63 -15.77 -0.85 -1.34
CA ALA A 63 -16.56 -0.74 -2.56
C ALA A 63 -15.89 -1.47 -3.73
N ALA A 64 -16.69 -2.02 -4.63
CA ALA A 64 -16.26 -2.70 -5.84
C ALA A 64 -17.19 -2.35 -7.02
N VAL A 65 -16.62 -1.87 -8.13
CA VAL A 65 -17.34 -1.55 -9.37
C VAL A 65 -16.74 -2.38 -10.50
N PHE A 66 -17.55 -3.28 -11.07
CA PHE A 66 -17.13 -4.20 -12.13
C PHE A 66 -17.43 -3.61 -13.51
N PHE A 67 -16.39 -3.33 -14.29
CA PHE A 67 -16.50 -2.67 -15.60
C PHE A 67 -15.62 -3.33 -16.66
N THR A 68 -15.95 -3.13 -17.93
CA THR A 68 -15.16 -3.58 -19.07
C THR A 68 -14.49 -2.39 -19.74
N ILE A 69 -13.34 -2.65 -20.34
CA ILE A 69 -12.56 -1.64 -21.03
C ILE A 69 -12.01 -2.22 -22.33
N ASP A 70 -12.12 -1.45 -23.41
CA ASP A 70 -11.68 -1.84 -24.73
C ASP A 70 -10.35 -1.16 -25.04
N PHE A 71 -9.36 -1.97 -25.40
CA PHE A 71 -8.06 -1.50 -25.86
C PHE A 71 -8.02 -1.49 -27.39
N ASP A 72 -7.38 -0.47 -27.95
CA ASP A 72 -7.18 -0.32 -29.39
C ASP A 72 -5.99 -1.16 -29.90
N GLN A 73 -5.74 -1.09 -31.21
CA GLN A 73 -4.64 -1.79 -31.89
C GLN A 73 -3.25 -1.33 -31.43
N ASN A 74 -3.16 -0.20 -30.72
CA ASN A 74 -1.92 0.37 -30.23
C ASN A 74 -1.75 0.13 -28.72
N GLY A 75 -2.69 -0.56 -28.06
CA GLY A 75 -2.70 -0.82 -26.62
C GLY A 75 -3.13 0.38 -25.77
N TYR A 76 -3.81 1.37 -26.36
CA TYR A 76 -4.45 2.48 -25.65
C TYR A 76 -5.92 2.21 -25.40
N ILE A 77 -6.46 2.79 -24.33
CA ILE A 77 -7.88 2.73 -24.04
C ILE A 77 -8.65 3.63 -25.02
N ASN A 78 -9.83 3.19 -25.44
CA ASN A 78 -10.74 4.00 -26.23
C ASN A 78 -11.12 5.32 -25.49
N ARG A 79 -10.84 6.47 -26.11
CA ARG A 79 -11.13 7.81 -25.56
C ARG A 79 -12.62 8.09 -25.29
N LEU A 80 -13.51 7.30 -25.88
CA LEU A 80 -14.95 7.38 -25.65
C LEU A 80 -15.36 6.76 -24.31
N TRP A 81 -14.46 6.01 -23.66
CA TRP A 81 -14.72 5.42 -22.36
C TRP A 81 -14.74 6.51 -21.27
N ASN A 82 -15.88 6.67 -20.61
CA ASN A 82 -16.10 7.75 -19.63
C ASN A 82 -16.96 7.28 -18.44
N LEU A 83 -16.49 6.29 -17.69
CA LEU A 83 -17.23 5.77 -16.56
C LEU A 83 -16.85 6.50 -15.25
N PRO A 84 -17.78 7.16 -14.53
CA PRO A 84 -17.47 7.84 -13.27
C PRO A 84 -17.36 6.85 -12.10
N LEU A 85 -16.23 6.12 -12.03
CA LEU A 85 -15.98 5.04 -11.08
C LEU A 85 -16.19 5.45 -9.62
N ARG A 86 -15.62 6.59 -9.20
CA ARG A 86 -15.75 7.10 -7.82
C ARG A 86 -17.20 7.35 -7.42
N SER A 87 -17.95 8.08 -8.26
CA SER A 87 -19.35 8.39 -7.98
C SER A 87 -20.25 7.15 -8.01
N LEU A 88 -19.93 6.17 -8.87
CA LEU A 88 -20.62 4.89 -8.88
C LEU A 88 -20.35 4.09 -7.60
N ALA A 89 -19.11 4.05 -7.13
CA ALA A 89 -18.75 3.38 -5.88
C ALA A 89 -19.41 4.02 -4.64
N GLU A 90 -19.59 5.35 -4.65
CA GLU A 90 -20.27 6.05 -3.56
C GLU A 90 -21.79 5.79 -3.51
N LYS A 91 -22.44 5.79 -4.68
CA LYS A 91 -23.90 5.58 -4.81
C LYS A 91 -24.29 4.10 -4.81
N ALA A 92 -23.32 3.20 -4.94
CA ALA A 92 -23.50 1.76 -4.98
C ALA A 92 -24.36 1.20 -3.83
N GLY A 93 -25.17 0.19 -4.16
CA GLY A 93 -25.98 -0.51 -3.17
C GLY A 93 -25.14 -1.44 -2.28
N ARG A 94 -25.75 -1.96 -1.21
CA ARG A 94 -25.12 -2.97 -0.35
C ARG A 94 -25.05 -4.32 -1.07
N GLY A 95 -23.85 -4.85 -1.17
CA GLY A 95 -23.52 -6.16 -1.73
C GLY A 95 -23.09 -7.17 -0.65
N PRO A 96 -22.49 -8.29 -1.08
CA PRO A 96 -22.05 -9.36 -0.17
C PRO A 96 -20.91 -8.91 0.76
N ASP A 97 -20.74 -9.60 1.88
CA ASP A 97 -19.61 -9.37 2.79
C ASP A 97 -18.37 -10.13 2.31
N MET A 98 -17.22 -9.45 2.26
CA MET A 98 -15.92 -10.04 1.89
C MET A 98 -14.97 -10.22 3.09
N GLY A 99 -15.47 -10.06 4.33
CA GLY A 99 -14.73 -10.25 5.58
C GLY A 99 -14.59 -8.98 6.43
N GLY A 100 -15.10 -7.84 5.96
CA GLY A 100 -15.04 -6.54 6.64
C GLY A 100 -16.41 -5.86 6.77
N GLY A 101 -17.49 -6.60 6.55
CA GLY A 101 -18.85 -6.11 6.42
C GLY A 101 -19.32 -6.04 4.96
N PRO A 102 -20.63 -5.78 4.74
CA PRO A 102 -21.22 -5.72 3.42
C PRO A 102 -20.54 -4.63 2.58
N ILE A 103 -20.00 -5.01 1.43
CA ILE A 103 -19.32 -4.08 0.53
C ILE A 103 -20.35 -3.28 -0.27
N ARG A 104 -19.96 -2.12 -0.76
CA ARG A 104 -20.72 -1.43 -1.81
C ARG A 104 -20.43 -2.07 -3.16
N LEU A 105 -21.43 -2.61 -3.84
CA LEU A 105 -21.22 -3.33 -5.10
C LEU A 105 -21.92 -2.60 -6.25
N VAL A 106 -21.25 -2.56 -7.41
CA VAL A 106 -21.88 -2.24 -8.71
C VAL A 106 -21.45 -3.30 -9.72
N CYS A 107 -22.42 -3.93 -10.36
CA CYS A 107 -22.18 -4.86 -11.46
C CYS A 107 -23.34 -4.79 -12.47
N LEU A 108 -23.23 -5.50 -13.60
CA LEU A 108 -24.29 -5.53 -14.62
C LEU A 108 -25.67 -5.92 -14.06
N GLY A 109 -25.71 -6.80 -13.06
CA GLY A 109 -26.96 -7.22 -12.39
C GLY A 109 -27.39 -6.31 -11.24
N PHE A 110 -26.54 -5.38 -10.81
CA PHE A 110 -26.74 -4.57 -9.62
C PHE A 110 -26.19 -3.16 -9.89
N ASN A 111 -26.95 -2.39 -10.67
CA ASN A 111 -26.66 -0.99 -10.97
C ASN A 111 -27.90 -0.12 -10.72
N GLN A 112 -27.69 1.13 -10.32
CA GLN A 112 -28.76 2.12 -10.13
C GLN A 112 -28.94 3.00 -11.38
N ASN A 113 -27.87 3.16 -12.17
CA ASN A 113 -27.84 3.99 -13.36
C ASN A 113 -27.79 3.10 -14.61
N PRO A 114 -28.87 3.02 -15.39
CA PRO A 114 -28.94 2.13 -16.56
C PRO A 114 -28.05 2.59 -17.73
N GLU A 115 -27.68 3.87 -17.79
CA GLU A 115 -26.82 4.44 -18.83
C GLU A 115 -25.46 3.73 -18.94
N TYR A 116 -24.89 3.34 -17.80
CA TYR A 116 -23.57 2.70 -17.75
C TYR A 116 -23.62 1.18 -17.92
N ARG A 117 -24.80 0.59 -18.07
CA ARG A 117 -25.00 -0.86 -18.19
C ARG A 117 -24.11 -1.54 -19.26
N PRO A 118 -23.87 -0.99 -20.47
CA PRO A 118 -23.04 -1.68 -21.47
C PRO A 118 -21.55 -1.77 -21.10
N LEU A 119 -21.07 -0.91 -20.20
CA LEU A 119 -19.69 -0.89 -19.72
C LEU A 119 -19.49 -1.74 -18.45
N LEU A 120 -20.56 -2.38 -17.94
CA LEU A 120 -20.52 -3.17 -16.72
C LEU A 120 -20.58 -4.65 -17.06
N TRP A 121 -19.84 -5.47 -16.32
CA TRP A 121 -19.95 -6.93 -16.40
C TRP A 121 -20.46 -7.53 -15.09
N LYS A 122 -20.79 -8.82 -15.11
CA LYS A 122 -21.31 -9.55 -13.94
C LYS A 122 -20.24 -10.50 -13.40
N PRO A 123 -19.76 -10.32 -12.16
CA PRO A 123 -18.84 -11.26 -11.53
C PRO A 123 -19.51 -12.62 -11.36
N GLY A 124 -18.75 -13.68 -11.64
CA GLY A 124 -19.21 -15.05 -11.60
C GLY A 124 -18.20 -15.96 -10.91
N GLN A 125 -17.89 -17.07 -11.57
CA GLN A 125 -16.87 -18.02 -11.15
C GLN A 125 -15.89 -18.25 -12.28
N ARG A 126 -14.59 -18.14 -11.98
CA ARG A 126 -13.47 -18.40 -12.89
C ARG A 126 -12.57 -19.45 -12.26
N GLY A 127 -12.20 -20.48 -13.01
CA GLY A 127 -11.34 -21.56 -12.51
C GLY A 127 -11.86 -22.26 -11.23
N GLY A 128 -13.18 -22.32 -11.04
CA GLY A 128 -13.81 -22.94 -9.86
C GLY A 128 -13.82 -22.08 -8.58
N ARG A 129 -13.31 -20.84 -8.64
CA ARG A 129 -13.37 -19.86 -7.54
C ARG A 129 -14.21 -18.65 -7.94
N SER A 130 -14.84 -17.98 -6.98
CA SER A 130 -15.62 -16.77 -7.26
C SER A 130 -14.69 -15.58 -7.55
N ASP A 131 -15.07 -14.71 -8.47
CA ASP A 131 -14.31 -13.49 -8.80
C ASP A 131 -14.10 -12.59 -7.58
N LEU A 132 -15.08 -12.53 -6.67
CA LEU A 132 -14.98 -11.81 -5.40
C LEU A 132 -13.90 -12.41 -4.48
N MET A 133 -13.70 -13.73 -4.54
CA MET A 133 -12.64 -14.39 -3.78
C MET A 133 -11.26 -14.09 -4.36
N HIS A 134 -11.13 -14.00 -5.69
CA HIS A 134 -9.88 -13.57 -6.33
C HIS A 134 -9.52 -12.14 -5.90
N VAL A 135 -10.50 -11.22 -5.90
CA VAL A 135 -10.31 -9.85 -5.41
C VAL A 135 -9.85 -9.84 -3.95
N LYS A 136 -10.53 -10.60 -3.09
CA LYS A 136 -10.15 -10.70 -1.69
C LYS A 136 -8.72 -11.20 -1.54
N GLU A 137 -8.35 -12.27 -2.24
CA GLU A 137 -7.01 -12.85 -2.20
C GLU A 137 -5.96 -11.83 -2.67
N ALA A 138 -6.19 -11.15 -3.79
CA ALA A 138 -5.31 -10.10 -4.31
C ALA A 138 -5.09 -8.97 -3.29
N VAL A 139 -6.18 -8.45 -2.71
CA VAL A 139 -6.09 -7.41 -1.67
C VAL A 139 -5.33 -7.89 -0.43
N THR A 140 -5.51 -9.16 -0.02
CA THR A 140 -4.75 -9.73 1.11
C THR A 140 -3.27 -9.97 0.79
N ARG A 141 -2.91 -10.24 -0.47
CA ARG A 141 -1.50 -10.34 -0.90
C ARG A 141 -0.79 -8.99 -0.86
N ASN A 142 -1.53 -7.90 -0.96
CA ASN A 142 -1.04 -6.52 -0.86
C ASN A 142 0.15 -6.22 -1.79
N THR A 143 0.06 -6.63 -3.05
CA THR A 143 1.05 -6.34 -4.11
C THR A 143 1.23 -4.84 -4.32
N LEU A 144 0.14 -4.08 -4.17
CA LEU A 144 0.08 -2.61 -4.29
C LEU A 144 0.81 -1.88 -3.17
N GLY A 145 1.33 -2.59 -2.16
CA GLY A 145 2.05 -1.99 -1.05
C GLY A 145 1.19 -0.98 -0.28
N ILE A 146 -0.09 -1.29 -0.11
CA ILE A 146 -1.01 -0.51 0.73
C ILE A 146 -0.46 -0.57 2.15
N LEU A 147 0.31 0.45 2.51
CA LEU A 147 0.71 0.72 3.87
C LEU A 147 -0.54 1.27 4.53
N GLY A 148 -1.12 0.49 5.45
CA GLY A 148 -2.04 1.06 6.40
C GLY A 148 -1.24 2.07 7.19
N GLU A 149 -1.30 3.34 6.79
CA GLU A 149 -0.90 4.41 7.68
C GLU A 149 -1.76 4.19 8.92
N ASP A 150 -1.08 3.76 9.97
CA ASP A 150 -1.58 3.62 11.32
C ASP A 150 -2.03 4.99 11.86
N GLU A 151 -2.55 5.92 11.05
CA GLU A 151 -3.18 7.13 11.55
C GLU A 151 -4.46 6.79 12.33
N GLU A 152 -5.16 5.69 11.98
CA GLU A 152 -6.25 5.16 12.80
C GLU A 152 -5.74 4.43 14.06
N ALA A 153 -4.58 3.76 14.03
CA ALA A 153 -3.99 3.19 15.24
C ALA A 153 -3.40 4.29 16.14
N LEU A 154 -2.80 5.33 15.59
CA LEU A 154 -2.36 6.55 16.26
C LEU A 154 -3.53 7.37 16.78
N ALA A 155 -4.68 7.38 16.10
CA ALA A 155 -5.91 8.01 16.60
C ALA A 155 -6.57 7.20 17.72
N VAL A 156 -6.45 5.87 17.72
CA VAL A 156 -6.86 5.01 18.83
C VAL A 156 -5.86 5.09 20.00
N ILE A 157 -4.59 5.38 19.72
CA ILE A 157 -3.53 5.70 20.69
C ILE A 157 -3.41 7.22 20.91
N ALA A 158 -4.44 8.00 20.56
CA ALA A 158 -4.56 9.37 21.07
C ALA A 158 -5.06 9.26 22.51
N THR A 159 -4.11 9.05 23.43
CA THR A 159 -4.25 9.07 24.90
C THR A 159 -5.00 10.31 25.43
N GLU A 160 -5.24 11.32 24.60
CA GLU A 160 -5.97 12.55 24.91
C GLU A 160 -7.50 12.38 25.00
N ARG A 161 -8.06 11.23 24.61
CA ARG A 161 -9.49 10.92 24.76
C ARG A 161 -9.82 9.77 25.70
N LEU A 162 -8.83 9.28 26.46
CA LEU A 162 -9.13 8.56 27.70
C LEU A 162 -9.50 9.61 28.74
N GLN A 163 -10.80 9.92 28.84
CA GLN A 163 -11.35 10.47 30.08
C GLN A 163 -11.12 9.41 31.15
N ILE A 164 -10.00 9.53 31.88
CA ILE A 164 -9.83 8.90 33.18
C ILE A 164 -10.98 9.47 34.02
N ALA A 165 -12.06 8.71 34.11
CA ALA A 165 -13.08 9.00 35.10
C ALA A 165 -12.39 8.87 36.45
N ALA A 166 -12.25 10.00 37.15
CA ALA A 166 -11.84 9.97 38.55
C ALA A 166 -12.77 9.00 39.28
N GLU A 167 -12.19 8.01 39.95
CA GLU A 167 -12.91 6.93 40.63
C GLU A 167 -13.82 7.41 41.78
N GLU A 168 -13.87 8.72 42.03
CA GLU A 168 -14.67 9.35 43.08
C GLU A 168 -16.18 9.44 42.75
N GLY A 169 -16.61 9.06 41.55
CA GLY A 169 -18.00 9.22 41.09
C GLY A 169 -18.94 8.02 41.25
N TRP A 170 -18.46 6.84 41.68
CA TRP A 170 -19.27 5.60 41.68
C TRP A 170 -19.96 5.29 43.02
N TYR A 171 -19.81 6.11 44.06
CA TYR A 171 -20.72 6.03 45.22
C TYR A 171 -21.93 6.92 44.99
N GLY A 172 -23.10 6.29 44.95
CA GLY A 172 -24.37 6.88 44.53
C GLY A 172 -24.77 8.16 45.25
N LYS A 173 -25.01 9.19 44.43
CA LYS A 173 -26.24 9.99 44.30
C LYS A 173 -26.94 10.57 45.54
N ASN A 174 -27.21 11.86 45.38
CA ASN A 174 -28.38 12.66 45.81
C ASN A 174 -28.22 13.47 47.10
N THR A 175 -28.11 14.79 46.93
CA THR A 175 -28.86 15.78 47.72
C THR A 175 -29.10 17.05 46.89
N ASP A 176 -30.32 17.22 46.37
CA ASP A 176 -30.98 18.52 46.49
C ASP A 176 -31.55 18.60 47.91
N PRO A 177 -31.55 19.77 48.56
CA PRO A 177 -31.94 19.90 49.96
C PRO A 177 -33.46 20.05 50.10
N LEU A 178 -34.02 19.30 51.05
CA LEU A 178 -35.07 19.69 52.01
C LEU A 178 -35.77 18.42 52.49
N ILE A 179 -35.52 18.04 53.75
CA ILE A 179 -36.49 17.54 54.74
C ILE A 179 -35.73 16.81 55.87
N GLU A 180 -35.95 17.37 57.05
CA GLU A 180 -35.82 16.89 58.43
C GLU A 180 -35.15 15.54 58.76
N ARG A 181 -34.14 15.68 59.63
CA ARG A 181 -33.45 14.75 60.54
C ARG A 181 -34.36 13.68 61.19
N PRO A 182 -33.85 12.44 61.35
CA PRO A 182 -33.73 11.89 62.72
C PRO A 182 -32.41 11.13 63.00
N GLU A 183 -31.94 11.34 64.23
CA GLU A 183 -31.04 10.62 65.16
C GLU A 183 -29.93 9.61 64.74
N PRO A 184 -28.86 9.49 65.56
CA PRO A 184 -27.58 8.88 65.17
C PRO A 184 -27.48 7.39 65.55
N GLU A 185 -27.05 6.55 64.60
CA GLU A 185 -26.54 5.20 64.89
C GLU A 185 -25.01 5.15 64.77
N PRO A 186 -24.35 4.27 65.55
CA PRO A 186 -22.92 4.34 65.81
C PRO A 186 -22.07 3.81 64.64
N ALA A 187 -20.92 4.45 64.43
CA ALA A 187 -19.94 4.10 63.41
C ALA A 187 -19.46 2.64 63.54
N PRO A 188 -19.36 1.86 62.43
CA PRO A 188 -18.67 0.58 62.43
C PRO A 188 -17.13 0.79 62.44
N PRO A 189 -16.37 -0.15 63.03
CA PRO A 189 -14.93 -0.02 63.24
C PRO A 189 -14.10 -0.11 61.93
N PRO A 190 -12.85 0.40 61.94
CA PRO A 190 -12.00 0.51 60.76
C PRO A 190 -11.58 -0.85 60.17
N SER A 191 -11.46 -0.85 58.85
CA SER A 191 -11.15 -1.96 57.94
C SER A 191 -9.81 -2.66 58.23
N PRO A 192 -9.68 -3.97 57.95
CA PRO A 192 -8.40 -4.65 57.90
C PRO A 192 -7.75 -4.54 56.50
N SER A 193 -6.45 -4.23 56.51
CA SER A 193 -5.42 -4.58 55.52
C SER A 193 -5.54 -4.08 54.07
N VAL A 194 -4.96 -2.90 53.78
CA VAL A 194 -4.56 -2.46 52.42
C VAL A 194 -3.02 -2.35 52.29
N ASP A 195 -2.27 -2.44 53.40
CA ASP A 195 -0.84 -2.13 53.40
C ASP A 195 0.08 -3.23 52.83
N ASP A 196 -0.37 -4.49 52.79
CA ASP A 196 0.44 -5.66 52.41
C ASP A 196 0.57 -5.91 50.89
N GLU A 197 -0.26 -5.26 50.05
CA GLU A 197 -0.21 -5.42 48.59
C GLU A 197 0.78 -4.45 47.90
N THR A 198 1.10 -3.34 48.58
CA THR A 198 2.02 -2.31 48.09
C THR A 198 3.48 -2.77 47.85
N PRO A 199 4.09 -3.65 48.67
CA PRO A 199 5.48 -4.08 48.44
C PRO A 199 5.60 -5.03 47.24
N LYS A 200 4.60 -5.89 47.00
CA LYS A 200 4.59 -6.83 45.87
C LYS A 200 4.49 -6.09 44.53
N LEU A 201 3.63 -5.08 44.45
CA LEU A 201 3.49 -4.24 43.26
C LEU A 201 4.80 -3.48 42.94
N LYS A 202 5.47 -2.93 43.96
CA LYS A 202 6.76 -2.25 43.81
C LYS A 202 7.86 -3.19 43.30
N GLN A 203 7.87 -4.44 43.77
CA GLN A 203 8.80 -5.46 43.29
C GLN A 203 8.54 -5.82 41.82
N GLN A 204 7.27 -5.98 41.42
CA GLN A 204 6.90 -6.23 40.03
C GLN A 204 7.29 -5.07 39.10
N LEU A 205 7.01 -3.82 39.50
CA LEU A 205 7.42 -2.64 38.72
C LEU A 205 8.94 -2.56 38.52
N LYS A 206 9.72 -2.91 39.55
CA LYS A 206 11.19 -2.95 39.45
C LYS A 206 11.66 -4.05 38.49
N ALA A 207 11.00 -5.21 38.51
CA ALA A 207 11.29 -6.29 37.56
C ALA A 207 10.99 -5.88 36.11
N PHE A 208 9.83 -5.24 35.87
CA PHE A 208 9.51 -4.72 34.54
C PHE A 208 10.47 -3.62 34.09
N ALA A 209 10.89 -2.71 34.98
CA ALA A 209 11.86 -1.68 34.64
C ALA A 209 13.22 -2.26 34.21
N LEU A 210 13.68 -3.33 34.86
CA LEU A 210 14.90 -4.04 34.47
C LEU A 210 14.73 -4.73 33.11
N GLN A 211 13.60 -5.38 32.88
CA GLN A 211 13.30 -6.02 31.60
C GLN A 211 13.25 -5.01 30.45
N VAL A 212 12.65 -3.84 30.67
CA VAL A 212 12.60 -2.75 29.69
C VAL A 212 14.01 -2.23 29.40
N ALA A 213 14.86 -2.05 30.41
CA ALA A 213 16.24 -1.61 30.22
C ALA A 213 17.08 -2.62 29.43
N GLU A 214 16.89 -3.92 29.68
CA GLU A 214 17.55 -4.99 28.92
C GLU A 214 17.11 -5.00 27.45
N LEU A 215 15.80 -4.94 27.19
CA LEU A 215 15.26 -4.88 25.83
C LEU A 215 15.75 -3.63 25.08
N GLN A 216 15.84 -2.48 25.76
CA GLN A 216 16.40 -1.27 25.18
C GLN A 216 17.88 -1.39 24.84
N ALA A 217 18.67 -2.10 25.66
CA ALA A 217 20.07 -2.37 25.35
C ALA A 217 20.22 -3.29 24.14
N GLN A 218 19.39 -4.34 24.03
CA GLN A 218 19.37 -5.25 22.88
C GLN A 218 19.00 -4.53 21.58
N LEU A 219 18.01 -3.63 21.61
CA LEU A 219 17.63 -2.84 20.44
C LEU A 219 18.78 -1.94 19.97
N ARG A 220 19.47 -1.24 20.88
CA ARG A 220 20.63 -0.41 20.52
C ARG A 220 21.75 -1.22 19.90
N GLU A 221 22.04 -2.40 20.45
CA GLU A 221 23.05 -3.29 19.89
C GLU A 221 22.65 -3.78 18.49
N GLN A 222 21.38 -4.10 18.29
CA GLN A 222 20.85 -4.49 16.98
C GLN A 222 20.94 -3.34 15.97
N GLU A 223 20.59 -2.12 16.36
CA GLU A 223 20.71 -0.92 15.53
C GLU A 223 22.17 -0.65 15.14
N GLU A 224 23.11 -0.73 16.09
CA GLU A 224 24.54 -0.58 15.80
C GLU A 224 25.04 -1.65 14.82
N ASN A 225 24.61 -2.91 14.99
CA ASN A 225 24.97 -3.99 14.09
C ASN A 225 24.41 -3.78 12.68
N GLN A 226 23.16 -3.31 12.56
CA GLN A 226 22.56 -2.95 11.27
C GLN A 226 23.31 -1.79 10.62
N GLN A 227 23.64 -0.74 11.38
CA GLN A 227 24.41 0.39 10.86
C GLN A 227 25.80 -0.02 10.38
N ARG A 228 26.50 -0.88 11.11
CA ARG A 228 27.80 -1.43 10.70
C ARG A 228 27.68 -2.28 9.43
N ALA A 229 26.63 -3.09 9.31
CA ALA A 229 26.39 -3.88 8.11
C ALA A 229 26.10 -3.01 6.88
N LEU A 230 25.30 -1.96 7.03
CA LEU A 230 25.03 -0.99 5.96
C LEU A 230 26.31 -0.25 5.55
N ALA A 231 27.11 0.22 6.51
CA ALA A 231 28.38 0.89 6.22
C ALA A 231 29.36 -0.05 5.48
N ALA A 232 29.43 -1.32 5.87
CA ALA A 232 30.26 -2.31 5.19
C ALA A 232 29.76 -2.58 3.75
N MET A 233 28.45 -2.66 3.54
CA MET A 233 27.86 -2.80 2.20
C MET A 233 28.19 -1.57 1.33
N GLN A 234 28.04 -0.36 1.88
CA GLN A 234 28.34 0.89 1.17
C GLN A 234 29.81 0.97 0.78
N SER A 235 30.74 0.59 1.67
CA SER A 235 32.17 0.55 1.33
C SER A 235 32.45 -0.41 0.17
N ARG A 236 31.91 -1.64 0.23
CA ARG A 236 32.07 -2.61 -0.86
C ARG A 236 31.49 -2.11 -2.18
N HIS A 237 30.35 -1.44 -2.13
CA HIS A 237 29.73 -0.88 -3.32
C HIS A 237 30.58 0.26 -3.90
N ALA A 238 31.09 1.16 -3.06
CA ALA A 238 31.98 2.23 -3.47
C ALA A 238 33.29 1.70 -4.10
N GLU A 239 33.89 0.66 -3.50
CA GLU A 239 35.05 -0.03 -4.06
C GLU A 239 34.73 -0.64 -5.43
N HIS A 240 33.60 -1.33 -5.56
CA HIS A 240 33.19 -1.94 -6.82
C HIS A 240 32.95 -0.89 -7.92
N LEU A 241 32.29 0.22 -7.60
CA LEU A 241 32.11 1.33 -8.54
C LEU A 241 33.45 1.93 -8.98
N GLY A 242 34.42 2.06 -8.07
CA GLY A 242 35.77 2.50 -8.42
C GLY A 242 36.47 1.58 -9.41
N VAL A 243 36.36 0.26 -9.21
CA VAL A 243 36.93 -0.75 -10.13
C VAL A 243 36.27 -0.65 -11.51
N VAL A 244 34.93 -0.65 -11.56
CA VAL A 244 34.19 -0.58 -12.84
C VAL A 244 34.49 0.71 -13.60
N GLN A 245 34.61 1.85 -12.91
CA GLN A 245 35.03 3.11 -13.54
C GLN A 245 36.45 3.02 -14.12
N GLY A 246 37.37 2.36 -13.41
CA GLY A 246 38.72 2.09 -13.89
C GLY A 246 38.72 1.25 -15.17
N GLU A 247 38.00 0.12 -15.16
CA GLU A 247 37.86 -0.76 -16.32
C GLU A 247 37.25 -0.04 -17.53
N LEU A 248 36.22 0.80 -17.30
CA LEU A 248 35.57 1.58 -18.36
C LEU A 248 36.54 2.59 -19.00
N LEU A 249 37.39 3.24 -18.21
CA LEU A 249 38.42 4.15 -18.72
C LEU A 249 39.45 3.41 -19.57
N ASP A 250 39.84 2.20 -19.17
CA ASP A 250 40.81 1.40 -19.93
C ASP A 250 40.21 0.85 -21.23
N VAL A 251 38.97 0.36 -21.20
CA VAL A 251 38.22 -0.04 -22.41
C VAL A 251 38.08 1.14 -23.37
N LYS A 252 37.80 2.35 -22.86
CA LYS A 252 37.70 3.55 -23.68
C LYS A 252 39.03 3.87 -24.38
N LYS A 253 40.17 3.80 -23.66
CA LYS A 253 41.50 4.04 -24.25
C LYS A 253 41.83 3.00 -25.32
N GLU A 254 41.54 1.72 -25.06
CA GLU A 254 41.76 0.65 -26.03
C GLU A 254 40.90 0.87 -27.28
N LEU A 255 39.64 1.27 -27.11
CA LEU A 255 38.75 1.59 -28.23
C LEU A 255 39.29 2.75 -29.07
N GLU A 256 39.78 3.83 -28.44
CA GLU A 256 40.42 4.95 -29.14
C GLU A 256 41.67 4.51 -29.91
N GLN A 257 42.47 3.61 -29.35
CA GLN A 257 43.65 3.04 -30.01
C GLN A 257 43.25 2.19 -31.22
N GLN A 258 42.25 1.33 -31.08
CA GLN A 258 41.71 0.55 -32.20
C GLN A 258 41.12 1.43 -33.29
N GLN A 259 40.45 2.52 -32.95
CA GLN A 259 39.94 3.47 -33.94
C GLN A 259 41.08 4.14 -34.71
N LYS A 260 42.16 4.56 -34.03
CA LYS A 260 43.35 5.11 -34.70
C LYS A 260 44.00 4.09 -35.65
N LEU A 261 44.12 2.83 -35.22
CA LEU A 261 44.66 1.76 -36.06
C LEU A 261 43.76 1.45 -37.26
N ASN A 262 42.44 1.39 -37.05
CA ASN A 262 41.49 1.20 -38.13
C ASN A 262 41.55 2.34 -39.15
N LEU A 263 41.71 3.59 -38.69
CA LEU A 263 41.89 4.74 -39.57
C LEU A 263 43.20 4.68 -40.35
N SER A 264 44.31 4.25 -39.74
CA SER A 264 45.58 4.10 -40.47
C SER A 264 45.49 3.00 -41.53
N LEU A 265 44.93 1.84 -41.18
CA LEU A 265 44.73 0.74 -42.12
C LEU A 265 43.81 1.14 -43.29
N LYS A 266 42.71 1.86 -43.02
CA LYS A 266 41.84 2.40 -44.07
C LYS A 266 42.58 3.36 -45.00
N ARG A 267 43.46 4.22 -44.47
CA ARG A 267 44.29 5.12 -45.29
C ARG A 267 45.28 4.35 -46.15
N ASP A 268 45.91 3.31 -45.61
CA ASP A 268 46.85 2.49 -46.37
C ASP A 268 46.14 1.69 -47.46
N LEU A 269 44.98 1.10 -47.18
CA LEU A 269 44.14 0.45 -48.18
C LEU A 269 43.72 1.41 -49.30
N ALA A 270 43.31 2.64 -48.96
CA ALA A 270 42.97 3.65 -49.96
C ALA A 270 44.18 4.02 -50.83
N ARG A 271 45.39 4.13 -50.24
CA ARG A 271 46.63 4.34 -50.99
C ARG A 271 46.91 3.19 -51.96
N PHE A 272 46.81 1.94 -51.53
CA PHE A 272 47.01 0.78 -52.40
C PHE A 272 45.98 0.71 -53.54
N GLN A 273 44.71 0.99 -53.25
CA GLN A 273 43.66 1.06 -54.28
C GLN A 273 43.96 2.14 -55.32
N SER A 274 44.34 3.35 -54.89
CA SER A 274 44.68 4.44 -55.81
C SER A 274 45.90 4.15 -56.69
N ARG A 275 46.87 3.38 -56.18
CA ARG A 275 48.05 2.94 -56.94
C ARG A 275 47.72 1.86 -57.97
N ASN A 276 46.76 0.98 -57.69
CA ASN A 276 46.29 -0.02 -58.65
C ASN A 276 45.40 0.57 -59.76
N THR A 277 44.68 1.66 -59.49
CA THR A 277 43.83 2.32 -60.51
C THR A 277 44.61 3.26 -61.44
N SER A 278 45.85 3.62 -61.11
CA SER A 278 46.70 4.53 -61.88
C SER A 278 47.68 3.82 -62.82
N ASP A 279 47.59 2.49 -62.93
CA ASP A 279 48.34 1.68 -63.89
C ASP A 279 47.37 1.10 -64.95
N PRO A 280 47.01 1.87 -65.99
CA PRO A 280 46.30 1.33 -67.15
C PRO A 280 47.34 0.75 -68.11
N GLY A 281 47.47 -0.58 -68.07
CA GLY A 281 48.09 -1.33 -69.18
C GLY A 281 47.23 -1.27 -70.43
#